data_AF-A0A6P4Z4Y2-F1
#
_entry.id   AF-A0A6P4Z4Y2-F1
#
_cell.length_a   1.000
_cell.length_b   1.000
_cell.length_c   1.000
_cell.angle_alpha   90.00
_cell.angle_beta   90.00
_cell.angle_gamma   90.00
#
_symmetry.space_group_name_H-M   'P 1'
#
loop_
_entity.id
_entity.type
_entity.pdbx_description
1 polymer ?
#
loop_
_entity_poly.entity_id
_entity_poly.type
_entity_poly.pdbx_seq_one_letter_code
_entity_poly.pdbx_strand_id
1 'polypeptide(L)'
;MALLSCEGDFIRRGYRDPALHGDSEVLNNLLITEYKYLPSSTYFKAVQDEVKPRMRQIVATWIYEVCKVERCEDEVFPLAMNYLDRFLSQVRIKKNQIQLLGTVCMFIASKLKETTPLTAENLVSYTDNSILRQELMEWEVLVLMKLKWDLWAITPCDFLEHILSRLSIEREKSDMIAKHAQKFIALCCTEFEVAMHLPSMIAAGSIGAAVNGLDGLGGIWASPNELLEQMQKITNIHMDCLRACQKQIEQLIATRLCSPISHPDDAP
;
A
#
# COMPACT_ATOMS: atom_id res chain seq x y z
N MET A 1 4.34 38.60 26.48
CA MET A 1 5.02 37.56 25.67
C MET A 1 5.22 36.34 26.57
N ALA A 2 4.27 35.42 26.55
CA ALA A 2 4.43 34.12 27.18
C ALA A 2 4.71 33.13 26.06
N LEU A 3 5.95 32.64 25.99
CA LEU A 3 6.31 31.48 25.19
C LEU A 3 5.63 30.27 25.84
N LEU A 4 4.49 29.86 25.28
CA LEU A 4 3.89 28.56 25.57
C LEU A 4 4.81 27.49 24.97
N SER A 5 5.70 26.96 25.80
CA SER A 5 6.35 25.68 25.55
C SER A 5 5.27 24.59 25.60
N CYS A 6 4.77 24.18 24.44
CA CYS A 6 3.92 23.01 24.31
C CYS A 6 4.81 21.76 24.33
N GLU A 7 5.28 21.38 25.52
CA GLU A 7 5.78 20.04 25.81
C GLU A 7 4.58 19.09 25.91
N GLY A 8 4.09 18.67 24.75
CA GLY A 8 3.36 17.41 24.61
C GLY A 8 4.10 16.58 23.58
N ASP A 9 4.03 15.25 23.68
CA ASP A 9 4.46 14.30 22.65
C ASP A 9 3.58 14.42 21.39
N PHE A 10 3.52 15.62 20.82
CA PHE A 10 2.87 15.87 19.55
C PHE A 10 3.85 15.46 18.46
N ILE A 11 3.58 14.32 17.84
CA ILE A 11 4.21 13.96 16.56
C ILE A 11 3.95 15.12 15.61
N ARG A 12 5.03 15.86 15.27
CA ARG A 12 4.96 16.99 14.33
C ARG A 12 4.76 16.44 12.94
N ARG A 13 3.51 16.42 12.48
CA ARG A 13 3.17 16.08 11.10
C ARG A 13 3.45 17.28 10.19
N GLY A 14 4.00 17.02 9.02
CA GLY A 14 4.09 18.02 7.96
C GLY A 14 2.69 18.53 7.61
N TYR A 15 2.54 19.83 7.39
CA TYR A 15 1.28 20.36 6.88
C TYR A 15 1.11 19.92 5.42
N ARG A 16 -0.13 19.67 4.98
CA ARG A 16 -0.40 19.41 3.56
C ARG A 16 -0.06 20.66 2.76
N ASP A 17 0.89 20.54 1.84
CA ASP A 17 1.21 21.62 0.92
C ASP A 17 0.09 21.73 -0.14
N PRO A 18 -0.68 22.84 -0.15
CA PRO A 18 -1.74 23.04 -1.12
C PRO A 18 -1.20 23.13 -2.56
N ALA A 19 0.05 23.56 -2.75
CA ALA A 19 0.67 23.66 -4.07
C ALA A 19 0.85 22.28 -4.71
N LEU A 20 1.15 21.24 -3.91
CA LEU A 20 1.29 19.88 -4.43
C LEU A 20 -0.04 19.29 -4.88
N HIS A 21 -1.12 19.56 -4.15
CA HIS A 21 -2.41 18.91 -4.39
C HIS A 21 -3.28 19.64 -5.41
N GLY A 22 -3.12 20.95 -5.56
CA GLY A 22 -3.88 21.76 -6.52
C GLY A 22 -3.34 21.71 -7.95
N ASP A 23 -2.07 21.34 -8.14
CA ASP A 23 -1.40 21.39 -9.43
C ASP A 23 -1.63 20.10 -10.24
N SER A 24 -2.20 20.23 -11.44
CA SER A 24 -2.38 19.11 -12.38
C SER A 24 -1.04 18.53 -12.87
N GLU A 25 0.02 19.33 -12.92
CA GLU A 25 1.33 18.89 -13.37
C GLU A 25 1.95 17.88 -12.40
N VAL A 26 1.75 18.07 -11.09
CA VAL A 26 2.20 17.13 -10.06
C VAL A 26 1.55 15.76 -10.25
N LEU A 27 0.23 15.72 -10.43
CA LEU A 27 -0.48 14.46 -10.69
C LEU A 27 -0.03 13.81 -12.00
N ASN A 28 0.16 14.59 -13.08
CA ASN A 28 0.67 14.07 -14.34
C ASN A 28 2.07 13.46 -14.19
N ASN A 29 2.95 14.11 -13.41
CA ASN A 29 4.28 13.58 -13.11
C ASN A 29 4.21 12.27 -12.32
N LEU A 30 3.28 12.13 -11.37
CA LEU A 30 3.04 10.87 -10.67
C LEU A 30 2.55 9.77 -11.61
N LEU A 31 1.58 10.06 -12.48
CA LEU A 31 1.05 9.11 -13.48
C LEU A 31 2.11 8.64 -14.49
N ILE A 32 3.06 9.50 -14.85
CA ILE A 32 4.19 9.09 -15.72
C ILE A 32 5.19 8.25 -14.93
N THR A 33 5.47 8.63 -13.68
CA THR A 33 6.53 8.04 -12.87
C THR A 33 6.13 6.68 -12.29
N GLU A 34 4.84 6.39 -12.08
CA GLU A 34 4.39 5.14 -11.45
C GLU A 34 4.86 3.88 -12.20
N TYR A 35 5.00 3.95 -13.53
CA TYR A 35 5.51 2.85 -14.37
C TYR A 35 6.93 2.44 -14.00
N LYS A 36 7.75 3.37 -13.49
CA LYS A 36 9.13 3.10 -13.06
C LYS A 36 9.20 2.10 -11.90
N TYR A 37 8.16 2.09 -11.06
CA TYR A 37 8.14 1.34 -9.81
C TYR A 37 7.33 0.04 -9.90
N LEU A 38 6.80 -0.28 -11.08
CA LEU A 38 6.01 -1.49 -11.28
C LEU A 38 6.93 -2.73 -11.29
N PRO A 39 6.71 -3.71 -10.41
CA PRO A 39 7.46 -4.96 -10.44
C PRO A 39 7.09 -5.81 -11.66
N SER A 40 7.92 -6.82 -11.96
CA SER A 40 7.64 -7.73 -13.08
C SER A 40 6.49 -8.68 -12.73
N SER A 41 5.37 -8.60 -13.43
CA SER A 41 4.21 -9.49 -13.23
C SER A 41 4.51 -10.99 -13.47
N THR A 42 5.70 -11.32 -13.97
CA THR A 42 6.13 -12.69 -14.27
C THR A 42 7.27 -13.20 -13.39
N TYR A 43 7.68 -12.47 -12.35
CA TYR A 43 8.87 -12.85 -11.56
C TYR A 43 8.75 -14.24 -10.90
N PHE A 44 7.55 -14.71 -10.59
CA PHE A 44 7.33 -16.08 -10.09
C PHE A 44 7.64 -17.18 -11.09
N LYS A 45 7.62 -16.87 -12.39
CA LYS A 45 7.96 -17.80 -13.48
C LYS A 45 9.38 -17.56 -13.99
N ALA A 46 9.80 -16.30 -14.05
CA ALA A 46 11.05 -15.90 -14.68
C ALA A 46 12.25 -15.89 -13.73
N VAL A 47 12.04 -15.63 -12.44
CA VAL A 47 13.12 -15.39 -11.46
C VAL A 47 13.06 -16.35 -10.28
N GLN A 48 11.88 -16.57 -9.70
CA GLN A 48 11.72 -17.35 -8.48
C GLN A 48 11.49 -18.83 -8.76
N ASP A 49 12.31 -19.68 -8.15
CA ASP A 49 12.18 -21.13 -8.28
C ASP A 49 11.34 -21.71 -7.12
N GLU A 50 11.65 -21.29 -5.89
CA GLU A 50 11.01 -21.80 -4.67
C GLU A 50 9.84 -20.95 -4.18
N VAL A 51 9.96 -19.61 -4.26
CA VAL A 51 8.94 -18.68 -3.76
C VAL A 51 7.71 -18.74 -4.68
N LYS A 52 6.52 -18.90 -4.08
CA LYS A 52 5.22 -19.01 -4.78
C LYS A 52 4.26 -17.88 -4.37
N PRO A 53 3.25 -17.55 -5.20
CA PRO A 53 2.27 -16.50 -4.90
C PRO A 53 1.65 -16.62 -3.51
N ARG A 54 1.30 -17.85 -3.09
CA ARG A 54 0.75 -18.11 -1.76
C ARG A 54 1.72 -17.74 -0.62
N MET A 55 3.03 -17.97 -0.78
CA MET A 55 4.02 -17.61 0.24
C MET A 55 4.14 -16.07 0.35
N ARG A 56 4.11 -15.36 -0.77
CA ARG A 56 4.06 -13.89 -0.81
C ARG A 56 2.80 -13.36 -0.13
N GLN A 57 1.64 -13.95 -0.38
CA GLN A 57 0.37 -13.58 0.26
C GLN A 57 0.42 -13.77 1.79
N ILE A 58 1.01 -14.87 2.28
CA ILE A 58 1.20 -15.12 3.71
C ILE A 58 2.08 -14.03 4.33
N VAL A 59 3.24 -13.74 3.72
CA VAL A 59 4.13 -12.67 4.22
C VAL A 59 3.46 -11.30 4.14
N ALA A 60 2.74 -10.99 3.06
CA ALA A 60 2.02 -9.72 2.93
C ALA A 60 0.97 -9.54 4.03
N THR A 61 0.23 -10.61 4.35
CA THR A 61 -0.76 -10.61 5.44
C THR A 61 -0.09 -10.37 6.79
N TRP A 62 1.03 -11.07 7.05
CA TRP A 62 1.82 -10.87 8.27
C TRP A 62 2.38 -9.44 8.39
N ILE A 63 2.99 -8.87 7.32
CA ILE A 63 3.48 -7.48 7.34
C ILE A 63 2.34 -6.52 7.66
N TYR A 64 1.16 -6.70 7.03
CA TYR A 64 0.00 -5.86 7.29
C TYR A 64 -0.47 -5.95 8.74
N GLU A 65 -0.50 -7.14 9.33
CA GLU A 65 -0.84 -7.35 10.73
C GLU A 65 0.15 -6.65 11.67
N VAL A 66 1.46 -6.79 11.43
CA VAL A 66 2.49 -6.08 12.22
C VAL A 66 2.32 -4.57 12.12
N CYS A 67 2.13 -4.03 10.91
CA CYS A 67 1.90 -2.59 10.70
C CYS A 67 0.66 -2.10 11.47
N LYS A 68 -0.40 -2.92 11.55
CA LYS A 68 -1.60 -2.59 12.34
C LYS A 68 -1.36 -2.60 13.84
N VAL A 69 -0.59 -3.56 14.35
CA VAL A 69 -0.27 -3.65 15.78
C VAL A 69 0.59 -2.47 16.21
N GLU A 70 1.61 -2.14 15.41
CA GLU A 70 2.50 -1.00 15.65
C GLU A 70 1.84 0.36 15.30
N ARG A 71 0.66 0.35 14.68
CA ARG A 71 -0.07 1.54 14.22
C ARG A 71 0.78 2.41 13.27
N CYS A 72 1.50 1.76 12.37
CA CYS A 72 2.28 2.43 11.34
C CYS A 72 1.40 3.35 10.48
N GLU A 73 2.03 4.37 9.89
CA GLU A 73 1.37 5.20 8.87
C GLU A 73 0.93 4.33 7.67
N ASP A 74 -0.21 4.67 7.05
CA ASP A 74 -0.90 3.85 6.05
C ASP A 74 -0.04 3.55 4.80
N GLU A 75 0.98 4.38 4.54
CA GLU A 75 1.92 4.23 3.42
C GLU A 75 3.01 3.18 3.67
N VAL A 76 3.30 2.81 4.92
CA VAL A 76 4.40 1.89 5.25
C VAL A 76 4.18 0.53 4.60
N PHE A 77 2.97 -0.02 4.73
CA PHE A 77 2.67 -1.36 4.22
C PHE A 77 2.70 -1.44 2.67
N PRO A 78 2.00 -0.58 1.91
CA PRO A 78 2.10 -0.58 0.45
C PRO A 78 3.53 -0.37 -0.06
N LEU A 79 4.31 0.47 0.61
CA LEU A 79 5.71 0.72 0.25
C LEU A 79 6.60 -0.49 0.51
N ALA A 80 6.42 -1.16 1.65
CA ALA A 80 7.12 -2.41 1.96
C ALA A 80 6.82 -3.51 0.92
N MET A 81 5.55 -3.61 0.49
CA MET A 81 5.17 -4.56 -0.57
C MET A 81 5.79 -4.20 -1.93
N ASN A 82 5.88 -2.91 -2.27
CA ASN A 82 6.60 -2.48 -3.48
C ASN A 82 8.08 -2.91 -3.45
N TYR A 83 8.76 -2.74 -2.32
CA TYR A 83 10.15 -3.18 -2.17
C TYR A 83 10.28 -4.70 -2.29
N LEU A 84 9.40 -5.45 -1.64
CA LEU A 84 9.38 -6.91 -1.69
C LEU A 84 9.25 -7.40 -3.14
N ASP A 85 8.26 -6.91 -3.88
CA ASP A 85 8.01 -7.37 -5.25
C ASP A 85 9.10 -6.91 -6.24
N ARG A 86 9.64 -5.69 -6.08
CA ARG A 86 10.78 -5.21 -6.89
C ARG A 86 12.06 -5.98 -6.61
N PHE A 87 12.28 -6.41 -5.38
CA PHE A 87 13.41 -7.26 -5.01
C PHE A 87 13.25 -8.66 -5.59
N LEU A 88 12.08 -9.28 -5.42
CA LEU A 88 11.76 -10.60 -6.01
C LEU A 88 11.79 -10.60 -7.54
N SER A 89 11.59 -9.44 -8.17
CA SER A 89 11.75 -9.26 -9.63
C SER A 89 13.20 -9.33 -10.11
N GLN A 90 14.19 -9.24 -9.21
CA GLN A 90 15.61 -9.12 -9.57
C GLN A 90 16.50 -10.18 -8.90
N VAL A 91 16.08 -10.72 -7.76
CA VAL A 91 16.90 -11.61 -6.92
C VAL A 91 16.12 -12.88 -6.62
N ARG A 92 16.68 -14.02 -7.04
CA ARG A 92 16.19 -15.34 -6.66
C ARG A 92 16.50 -15.59 -5.18
N ILE A 93 15.50 -15.95 -4.40
CA ILE A 93 15.65 -16.31 -2.98
C ILE A 93 15.05 -17.69 -2.68
N LYS A 94 15.43 -18.26 -1.54
CA LYS A 94 14.84 -19.49 -1.02
C LYS A 94 13.55 -19.21 -0.27
N LYS A 95 12.67 -20.21 -0.15
CA LYS A 95 11.38 -20.05 0.55
C LYS A 95 11.50 -19.63 2.02
N ASN A 96 12.59 -20.00 2.71
CA ASN A 96 12.82 -19.64 4.10
C ASN A 96 13.35 -18.21 4.28
N GLN A 97 13.70 -17.50 3.21
CA GLN A 97 14.23 -16.14 3.26
C GLN A 97 13.14 -15.08 3.04
N ILE A 98 11.92 -15.47 2.65
CA ILE A 98 10.87 -14.51 2.29
C ILE A 98 10.35 -13.73 3.51
N GLN A 99 10.31 -14.34 4.69
CA GLN A 99 9.96 -13.63 5.93
C GLN A 99 11.03 -12.58 6.26
N LEU A 100 12.32 -12.95 6.16
CA LEU A 100 13.44 -12.01 6.33
C LEU A 100 13.35 -10.83 5.36
N LEU A 101 13.12 -11.11 4.07
CA LEU A 101 12.90 -10.05 3.08
C LEU A 101 11.73 -9.15 3.48
N GLY A 102 10.60 -9.73 3.89
CA GLY A 102 9.43 -8.98 4.34
C GLY A 102 9.73 -8.07 5.53
N THR A 103 10.42 -8.58 6.54
CA THR A 103 10.86 -7.82 7.72
C THR A 103 11.76 -6.65 7.32
N VAL A 104 12.72 -6.88 6.42
CA VAL A 104 13.64 -5.85 5.92
C VAL A 104 12.90 -4.78 5.13
N CYS A 105 11.99 -5.17 4.23
CA CYS A 105 11.20 -4.22 3.45
C CYS A 105 10.34 -3.32 4.34
N MET A 106 9.73 -3.89 5.38
CA MET A 106 8.98 -3.14 6.40
C MET A 106 9.88 -2.20 7.20
N PHE A 107 11.08 -2.64 7.59
CA PHE A 107 12.07 -1.81 8.28
C PHE A 107 12.53 -0.61 7.44
N ILE A 108 12.77 -0.82 6.16
CA ILE A 108 13.16 0.28 5.26
C ILE A 108 11.99 1.23 5.05
N ALA A 109 10.78 0.71 4.82
CA ALA A 109 9.59 1.54 4.60
C ALA A 109 9.26 2.39 5.83
N SER A 110 9.36 1.84 7.04
CA SER A 110 9.12 2.60 8.29
C SER A 110 10.13 3.74 8.45
N LYS A 111 11.42 3.51 8.14
CA LYS A 111 12.45 4.57 8.17
C LYS A 111 12.17 5.74 7.24
N LEU A 112 11.41 5.51 6.17
CA LEU A 112 11.07 6.54 5.18
C LEU A 112 9.77 7.29 5.50
N LYS A 113 8.78 6.59 6.04
CA LYS A 113 7.42 7.14 6.20
C LYS A 113 7.09 7.52 7.64
N GLU A 114 7.74 6.93 8.63
CA GLU A 114 7.44 7.19 10.03
C GLU A 114 8.35 8.23 10.65
N THR A 115 7.80 9.00 11.60
CA THR A 115 8.61 9.90 12.44
C THR A 115 9.48 9.10 13.41
N THR A 116 8.94 8.00 13.94
CA THR A 116 9.65 7.06 14.81
C THR A 116 9.59 5.68 14.14
N PRO A 117 10.60 5.30 13.37
CA PRO A 117 10.61 4.02 12.66
C PRO A 117 10.60 2.82 13.60
N LEU A 118 10.02 1.71 13.12
CA LEU A 118 10.13 0.40 13.78
C LEU A 118 11.60 0.07 14.10
N THR A 119 11.85 -0.44 15.31
CA THR A 119 13.19 -0.86 15.72
C THR A 119 13.50 -2.27 15.21
N ALA A 120 14.78 -2.54 15.00
CA ALA A 120 15.24 -3.87 14.61
C ALA A 120 14.94 -4.93 15.69
N GLU A 121 15.00 -4.56 16.98
CA GLU A 121 14.61 -5.41 18.10
C GLU A 121 13.13 -5.80 18.05
N ASN A 122 12.23 -4.83 17.82
CA ASN A 122 10.80 -5.11 17.72
C ASN A 122 10.52 -6.02 16.52
N LEU A 123 11.11 -5.72 15.37
CA LEU A 123 10.94 -6.52 14.16
C LEU A 123 11.43 -7.96 14.30
N VAL A 124 12.57 -8.17 14.96
CA VAL A 124 13.05 -9.52 15.28
C VAL A 124 12.07 -10.26 16.18
N SER A 125 11.49 -9.58 17.19
CA SER A 125 10.50 -10.21 18.07
C SER A 125 9.23 -10.65 17.34
N TYR A 126 8.74 -9.88 16.36
CA TYR A 126 7.58 -10.25 15.53
C TYR A 126 7.80 -11.46 14.62
N THR A 127 9.06 -11.89 14.48
CA THR A 127 9.42 -13.09 13.71
C THR A 127 9.56 -14.32 14.62
N ASP A 128 9.12 -14.24 15.87
CA ASP A 128 9.37 -15.23 16.93
C ASP A 128 10.86 -15.53 17.11
N ASN A 129 11.72 -14.52 16.88
CA ASN A 129 13.18 -14.64 16.89
C ASN A 129 13.73 -15.66 15.87
N SER A 130 12.97 -15.99 14.82
CA SER A 130 13.46 -16.82 13.72
C SER A 130 14.50 -16.11 12.85
N ILE A 131 14.56 -14.78 12.92
CA ILE A 131 15.54 -13.92 12.24
C ILE A 131 16.42 -13.26 13.28
N LEU A 132 17.73 -13.23 13.03
CA LEU A 132 18.67 -12.50 13.89
C LEU A 132 18.76 -11.03 13.48
N ARG A 133 19.02 -10.16 14.46
CA ARG A 133 19.30 -8.72 14.21
C ARG A 133 20.39 -8.53 13.17
N GLN A 134 21.47 -9.31 13.23
CA GLN A 134 22.56 -9.20 12.29
C GLN A 134 22.11 -9.50 10.85
N GLU A 135 21.31 -10.55 10.66
CA GLU A 135 20.75 -10.90 9.34
C GLU A 135 19.85 -9.79 8.80
N LEU A 136 19.03 -9.18 9.67
CA LEU A 136 18.19 -8.03 9.32
C LEU A 136 19.04 -6.86 8.80
N MET A 137 20.13 -6.51 9.48
CA MET A 137 21.01 -5.41 9.09
C MET A 137 21.78 -5.71 7.80
N GLU A 138 22.25 -6.94 7.62
CA GLU A 138 22.94 -7.37 6.39
C GLU A 138 22.00 -7.34 5.18
N TRP A 139 20.77 -7.81 5.36
CA TRP A 139 19.76 -7.79 4.31
C TRP A 139 19.23 -6.39 4.01
N GLU A 140 19.18 -5.49 5.00
CA GLU A 140 18.88 -4.08 4.74
C GLU A 140 19.83 -3.51 3.69
N VAL A 141 21.14 -3.69 3.88
CA VAL A 141 22.15 -3.25 2.91
C VAL A 141 21.94 -3.92 1.56
N LEU A 142 21.66 -5.23 1.54
CA LEU A 142 21.41 -5.97 0.30
C LEU A 142 20.19 -5.42 -0.47
N VAL A 143 19.07 -5.18 0.20
CA VAL A 143 17.84 -4.65 -0.40
C VAL A 143 18.09 -3.25 -0.93
N LEU A 144 18.72 -2.36 -0.14
CA LEU A 144 19.07 -1.01 -0.57
C LEU A 144 19.96 -1.01 -1.83
N MET A 145 20.97 -1.88 -1.87
CA MET A 145 21.84 -2.02 -3.04
C MET A 145 21.10 -2.53 -4.27
N LYS A 146 20.21 -3.52 -4.11
CA LYS A 146 19.45 -4.10 -5.23
C LYS A 146 18.38 -3.15 -5.76
N LEU A 147 17.78 -2.35 -4.90
CA LEU A 147 16.86 -1.26 -5.28
C LEU A 147 17.60 0.01 -5.71
N LYS A 148 18.95 0.02 -5.70
CA LYS A 148 19.79 1.16 -6.08
C LYS A 148 19.45 2.43 -5.30
N TRP A 149 19.07 2.29 -4.03
CA TRP A 149 18.59 3.38 -3.17
C TRP A 149 17.38 4.15 -3.72
N ASP A 150 16.69 3.61 -4.73
CA ASP A 150 15.48 4.20 -5.33
C ASP A 150 14.24 3.75 -4.55
N LEU A 151 14.08 4.37 -3.38
CA LEU A 151 13.10 4.00 -2.35
C LEU A 151 11.81 4.83 -2.39
N TRP A 152 11.80 5.98 -3.05
CA TRP A 152 10.62 6.84 -3.18
C TRP A 152 9.64 6.32 -4.24
N ALA A 153 9.22 5.07 -4.07
CA ALA A 153 8.27 4.43 -4.95
C ALA A 153 6.89 5.04 -4.76
N ILE A 154 6.20 5.28 -5.88
CA ILE A 154 4.83 5.77 -5.87
C ILE A 154 3.91 4.62 -5.50
N THR A 155 3.07 4.85 -4.50
CA THR A 155 2.11 3.90 -3.95
C THR A 155 0.68 4.35 -4.27
N PRO A 156 -0.32 3.46 -4.15
CA PRO A 156 -1.72 3.85 -4.33
C PRO A 156 -2.17 4.92 -3.32
N CYS A 157 -1.55 4.98 -2.13
CA CYS A 157 -1.85 6.00 -1.13
C CYS A 157 -1.50 7.42 -1.60
N ASP A 158 -0.43 7.57 -2.40
CA ASP A 158 -0.05 8.87 -2.95
C ASP A 158 -1.16 9.38 -3.91
N PHE A 159 -1.71 8.50 -4.75
CA PHE A 159 -2.83 8.85 -5.64
C PHE A 159 -4.15 9.10 -4.91
N LEU A 160 -4.40 8.42 -3.80
CA LEU A 160 -5.64 8.56 -3.03
C LEU A 160 -5.88 10.03 -2.62
N GLU A 161 -4.85 10.70 -2.08
CA GLU A 161 -4.96 12.10 -1.66
C GLU A 161 -5.15 13.05 -2.86
N HIS A 162 -4.43 12.80 -3.96
CA HIS A 162 -4.55 13.59 -5.19
C HIS A 162 -5.92 13.46 -5.85
N ILE A 163 -6.50 12.27 -5.87
CA ILE A 163 -7.82 12.05 -6.45
C ILE A 163 -8.90 12.67 -5.56
N LEU A 164 -8.89 12.38 -4.25
CA LEU A 164 -9.92 12.89 -3.32
C LEU A 164 -9.93 14.42 -3.23
N SER A 165 -8.76 15.07 -3.25
CA SER A 165 -8.69 16.55 -3.25
C SER A 165 -9.28 17.21 -4.50
N ARG A 166 -9.41 16.47 -5.61
CA ARG A 166 -10.01 16.93 -6.87
C ARG A 166 -11.48 16.54 -7.00
N LEU A 167 -11.96 15.61 -6.19
CA LEU A 167 -13.38 15.31 -6.08
C LEU A 167 -14.00 16.37 -5.16
N SER A 168 -14.94 17.18 -5.68
CA SER A 168 -15.60 18.25 -4.93
C SER A 168 -16.59 17.71 -3.88
N ILE A 169 -16.09 16.99 -2.88
CA ILE A 169 -16.84 16.31 -1.83
C ILE A 169 -16.61 17.03 -0.49
N GLU A 170 -17.61 17.01 0.39
CA GLU A 170 -17.48 17.44 1.78
C GLU A 170 -16.35 16.71 2.52
N ARG A 171 -15.60 17.45 3.33
CA ARG A 171 -14.40 16.95 4.03
C ARG A 171 -14.65 15.68 4.84
N GLU A 172 -15.75 15.64 5.61
CA GLU A 172 -16.09 14.48 6.45
C GLU A 172 -16.31 13.20 5.63
N LYS A 173 -16.97 13.33 4.47
CA LYS A 173 -17.19 12.23 3.54
C LYS A 173 -15.90 11.82 2.85
N SER A 174 -15.08 12.79 2.44
CA SER A 174 -13.74 12.52 1.89
C SER A 174 -12.88 11.71 2.86
N ASP A 175 -12.86 12.08 4.15
CA ASP A 175 -12.11 11.35 5.18
C ASP A 175 -12.66 9.94 5.40
N MET A 176 -13.99 9.76 5.33
CA MET A 176 -14.61 8.44 5.42
C MET A 176 -14.26 7.55 4.22
N ILE A 177 -14.32 8.09 2.99
CA ILE A 177 -13.94 7.39 1.76
C ILE A 177 -12.46 7.02 1.82
N ALA A 178 -11.58 7.95 2.21
CA ALA A 178 -10.15 7.71 2.36
C ALA A 178 -9.88 6.50 3.26
N LYS A 179 -10.50 6.44 4.44
CA LYS A 179 -10.33 5.32 5.38
C LYS A 179 -10.77 3.97 4.81
N HIS A 180 -11.83 3.93 4.01
CA HIS A 180 -12.27 2.68 3.36
C HIS A 180 -11.36 2.30 2.20
N ALA A 181 -11.01 3.27 1.36
CA ALA A 181 -10.11 3.07 0.24
C ALA A 181 -8.73 2.60 0.69
N GLN A 182 -8.17 3.12 1.80
CA GLN A 182 -6.90 2.65 2.39
C GLN A 182 -6.94 1.16 2.74
N LYS A 183 -8.04 0.68 3.33
CA LYS A 183 -8.21 -0.75 3.63
C LYS A 183 -8.26 -1.60 2.36
N PHE A 184 -8.90 -1.10 1.31
CA PHE A 184 -8.97 -1.78 0.02
C PHE A 184 -7.63 -1.78 -0.69
N ILE A 185 -6.86 -0.68 -0.64
CA ILE A 185 -5.48 -0.63 -1.11
C ILE A 185 -4.64 -1.68 -0.39
N ALA A 186 -4.71 -1.76 0.94
CA ALA A 186 -3.98 -2.78 1.69
C ALA A 186 -4.38 -4.20 1.25
N LEU A 187 -5.68 -4.46 1.06
CA LEU A 187 -6.17 -5.73 0.54
C LEU A 187 -5.59 -6.04 -0.85
N CYS A 188 -5.59 -5.07 -1.76
CA CYS A 188 -4.99 -5.20 -3.10
C CYS A 188 -3.50 -5.56 -3.03
N CYS A 189 -2.76 -4.95 -2.12
CA CYS A 189 -1.33 -5.23 -1.92
C CYS A 189 -1.06 -6.67 -1.45
N THR A 190 -2.02 -7.35 -0.82
CA THR A 190 -1.86 -8.76 -0.41
C THR A 190 -2.04 -9.76 -1.55
N GLU A 191 -2.88 -9.44 -2.54
CA GLU A 191 -3.13 -10.29 -3.70
C GLU A 191 -2.21 -9.97 -4.87
N PHE A 192 -1.45 -10.97 -5.33
CA PHE A 192 -0.45 -10.77 -6.37
C PHE A 192 -1.04 -10.20 -7.67
N GLU A 193 -2.16 -10.73 -8.16
CA GLU A 193 -2.75 -10.31 -9.43
C GLU A 193 -3.17 -8.84 -9.43
N VAL A 194 -3.70 -8.35 -8.31
CA VAL A 194 -4.15 -6.96 -8.17
C VAL A 194 -2.96 -6.04 -7.89
N ALA A 195 -1.98 -6.49 -7.10
CA ALA A 195 -0.77 -5.74 -6.79
C ALA A 195 0.09 -5.42 -8.02
N MET A 196 -0.10 -6.12 -9.15
CA MET A 196 0.59 -5.84 -10.40
C MET A 196 -0.10 -4.76 -11.26
N HIS A 197 -1.26 -4.24 -10.84
CA HIS A 197 -1.85 -3.07 -11.49
C HIS A 197 -1.11 -1.80 -11.13
N LEU A 198 -1.28 -0.76 -11.96
CA LEU A 198 -0.70 0.56 -11.69
C LEU A 198 -1.26 1.13 -10.37
N PRO A 199 -0.42 1.78 -9.53
CA PRO A 199 -0.86 2.39 -8.29
C PRO A 199 -2.06 3.34 -8.46
N SER A 200 -2.10 4.13 -9.54
CA SER A 200 -3.22 5.01 -9.89
C SER A 200 -4.52 4.25 -10.11
N MET A 201 -4.47 3.10 -10.78
CA MET A 201 -5.62 2.22 -11.00
C MET A 201 -6.11 1.60 -9.69
N ILE A 202 -5.19 1.11 -8.84
CA ILE A 202 -5.55 0.54 -7.53
C ILE A 202 -6.22 1.58 -6.65
N ALA A 203 -5.67 2.80 -6.59
CA ALA A 203 -6.25 3.91 -5.83
C ALA A 203 -7.64 4.26 -6.35
N ALA A 204 -7.80 4.40 -7.68
CA ALA A 204 -9.06 4.74 -8.28
C ALA A 204 -10.13 3.65 -8.09
N GLY A 205 -9.78 2.39 -8.32
CA GLY A 205 -10.67 1.25 -8.07
C GLY A 205 -11.06 1.15 -6.58
N SER A 206 -10.15 1.44 -5.66
CA SER A 206 -10.41 1.43 -4.21
C SER A 206 -11.37 2.55 -3.78
N ILE A 207 -11.22 3.76 -4.32
CA ILE A 207 -12.18 4.85 -4.08
C ILE A 207 -13.55 4.49 -4.66
N GLY A 208 -13.60 3.96 -5.89
CA GLY A 208 -14.85 3.51 -6.52
C GLY A 208 -15.59 2.46 -5.69
N ALA A 209 -14.88 1.43 -5.23
CA ALA A 209 -15.43 0.40 -4.35
C ALA A 209 -15.87 0.96 -2.98
N ALA A 210 -15.12 1.91 -2.40
CA ALA A 210 -15.47 2.57 -1.15
C ALA A 210 -16.75 3.38 -1.28
N VAL A 211 -16.86 4.18 -2.33
CA VAL A 211 -18.07 4.95 -2.62
C VAL A 211 -19.27 4.05 -2.84
N ASN A 212 -19.14 3.01 -3.68
CA ASN A 212 -20.24 2.09 -3.96
C ASN A 212 -20.73 1.36 -2.69
N GLY A 213 -19.79 0.97 -1.81
CA GLY A 213 -20.13 0.38 -0.50
C GLY A 213 -20.79 1.37 0.47
N LEU A 214 -20.47 2.67 0.36
CA LEU A 214 -21.02 3.74 1.21
C LEU A 214 -22.29 4.38 0.65
N ASP A 215 -22.57 4.29 -0.66
CA ASP A 215 -23.77 4.86 -1.29
C ASP A 215 -25.07 4.28 -0.72
N GLY A 216 -25.02 3.09 -0.10
CA GLY A 216 -26.11 2.55 0.73
C GLY A 216 -26.45 3.38 1.99
N LEU A 217 -25.62 4.38 2.34
CA LEU A 217 -25.75 5.25 3.51
C LEU A 217 -26.13 6.71 3.15
N GLY A 218 -26.38 7.01 1.87
CA GLY A 218 -26.79 8.34 1.40
C GLY A 218 -25.95 8.80 0.21
N GLY A 219 -26.38 8.39 -0.99
CA GLY A 219 -25.67 8.56 -2.26
C GLY A 219 -25.00 9.92 -2.43
N ILE A 220 -23.67 9.91 -2.58
CA ILE A 220 -22.87 11.13 -2.75
C ILE A 220 -22.92 11.58 -4.21
N TRP A 221 -22.98 10.63 -5.14
CA TRP A 221 -23.13 10.86 -6.58
C TRP A 221 -24.51 10.44 -7.05
N ALA A 222 -24.99 11.06 -8.13
CA ALA A 222 -26.28 10.70 -8.71
C ALA A 222 -26.22 9.32 -9.41
N SER A 223 -25.03 8.89 -9.85
CA SER A 223 -24.81 7.55 -10.36
C SER A 223 -23.36 7.07 -10.14
N PRO A 224 -23.12 5.75 -10.03
CA PRO A 224 -21.76 5.19 -9.98
C PRO A 224 -20.89 5.53 -11.21
N ASN A 225 -21.53 5.77 -12.37
CA ASN A 225 -20.82 6.18 -13.58
C ASN A 225 -20.28 7.61 -13.49
N GLU A 226 -20.95 8.50 -12.75
CA GLU A 226 -20.52 9.89 -12.59
C GLU A 226 -19.17 9.98 -11.89
N LEU A 227 -18.98 9.20 -10.82
CA LEU A 227 -17.68 9.11 -10.15
C LEU A 227 -16.60 8.60 -11.12
N LEU A 228 -16.85 7.50 -11.83
CA LEU A 228 -15.88 6.93 -12.75
C LEU A 228 -15.52 7.89 -13.90
N GLU A 229 -16.46 8.69 -14.38
CA GLU A 229 -16.20 9.74 -15.37
C GLU A 229 -15.30 10.85 -14.80
N GLN A 230 -15.52 11.27 -13.55
CA GLN A 230 -14.63 12.22 -12.88
C GLN A 230 -13.23 11.62 -12.69
N MET A 231 -13.14 10.37 -12.28
CA MET A 231 -11.86 9.68 -12.10
C MET A 231 -11.11 9.52 -13.41
N GLN A 232 -11.79 9.18 -14.51
CA GLN A 232 -11.21 9.17 -15.85
C GLN A 232 -10.66 10.55 -16.23
N LYS A 233 -11.39 11.63 -15.95
CA LYS A 233 -10.90 13.00 -16.22
C LYS A 233 -9.68 13.37 -15.38
N ILE A 234 -9.62 12.92 -14.12
CA ILE A 234 -8.51 13.21 -13.20
C ILE A 234 -7.26 12.40 -13.54
N THR A 235 -7.42 11.10 -13.81
CA THR A 235 -6.30 10.15 -13.95
C THR A 235 -5.92 9.86 -15.40
N ASN A 236 -6.76 10.26 -16.36
CA ASN A 236 -6.65 9.91 -17.78
C ASN A 236 -6.61 8.38 -18.04
N ILE A 237 -7.10 7.56 -17.10
CA ILE A 237 -7.20 6.11 -17.24
C ILE A 237 -8.48 5.78 -18.00
N HIS A 238 -8.42 4.83 -18.95
CA HIS A 238 -9.59 4.37 -19.68
C HIS A 238 -10.68 3.84 -18.73
N MET A 239 -11.93 4.25 -18.97
CA MET A 239 -13.11 3.87 -18.21
C MET A 239 -13.25 2.35 -18.00
N ASP A 240 -12.96 1.54 -19.02
CA ASP A 240 -13.06 0.08 -18.93
C ASP A 240 -12.03 -0.52 -17.97
N CYS A 241 -10.81 0.05 -17.94
CA CYS A 241 -9.77 -0.34 -16.99
C CYS A 241 -10.16 0.01 -15.55
N LEU A 242 -10.74 1.20 -15.33
CA LEU A 242 -11.25 1.61 -14.01
C LEU A 242 -12.36 0.68 -13.53
N ARG A 243 -13.35 0.39 -14.39
CA ARG A 243 -14.45 -0.53 -14.07
C ARG A 243 -13.96 -1.95 -13.79
N ALA A 244 -13.02 -2.45 -14.60
CA ALA A 244 -12.46 -3.79 -14.40
C ALA A 244 -11.71 -3.87 -13.07
N CYS A 245 -10.88 -2.88 -12.75
CA CYS A 245 -10.14 -2.81 -11.49
C CYS A 245 -11.10 -2.73 -10.29
N GLN A 246 -12.09 -1.83 -10.32
CA GLN A 246 -13.10 -1.73 -9.27
C GLN A 246 -13.81 -3.07 -9.03
N LYS A 247 -14.30 -3.73 -10.08
CA LYS A 247 -14.98 -5.04 -9.96
C LYS A 247 -14.07 -6.10 -9.37
N GLN A 248 -12.79 -6.12 -9.76
CA GLN A 248 -11.81 -7.07 -9.22
C GLN A 248 -11.61 -6.84 -7.72
N ILE A 249 -11.55 -5.58 -7.28
CA ILE A 249 -11.44 -5.22 -5.85
C ILE A 249 -12.71 -5.63 -5.09
N GLU A 250 -13.90 -5.37 -5.64
CA GLU A 250 -15.17 -5.78 -5.04
C GLU A 250 -15.29 -7.31 -4.89
N GLN A 251 -14.86 -8.08 -5.90
CA GLN A 251 -14.79 -9.54 -5.84
C GLN A 251 -13.81 -10.03 -4.77
N LEU A 252 -12.67 -9.36 -4.64
CA LEU A 252 -11.68 -9.67 -3.63
C LEU A 252 -12.22 -9.40 -2.21
N ILE A 253 -12.91 -8.28 -2.01
CA ILE A 253 -13.59 -7.94 -0.75
C ILE A 253 -14.63 -9.02 -0.41
N ALA A 254 -15.49 -9.39 -1.37
CA ALA A 254 -16.51 -10.41 -1.15
C ALA A 254 -15.91 -11.76 -0.73
N THR A 255 -14.82 -12.18 -1.40
CA THR A 255 -14.12 -13.42 -1.08
C THR A 255 -13.59 -13.43 0.37
N ARG A 256 -12.98 -12.32 0.80
CA ARG A 256 -12.43 -12.19 2.17
C ARG A 256 -13.51 -12.10 3.25
N LEU A 257 -14.69 -11.56 2.94
CA LEU A 257 -15.82 -11.54 3.86
C LEU A 257 -16.45 -12.95 4.03
N CYS A 258 -16.50 -13.75 2.96
CA CYS A 258 -17.04 -15.10 2.99
C CYS A 258 -16.07 -16.15 3.57
N SER A 259 -14.76 -15.86 3.58
CA SER A 259 -13.74 -16.70 4.18
C SER A 259 -12.83 -15.86 5.09
N PRO A 260 -13.27 -15.56 6.33
CA PRO A 260 -12.37 -15.00 7.32
C PRO A 260 -11.19 -15.95 7.47
N ILE A 261 -9.98 -15.41 7.46
CA ILE A 261 -8.72 -16.17 7.52
C ILE A 261 -8.84 -17.18 8.66
N SER A 262 -8.88 -18.47 8.34
CA SER A 262 -8.70 -19.52 9.33
C SER A 262 -7.30 -19.34 9.92
N HIS A 263 -7.23 -19.01 11.21
CA HIS A 263 -5.98 -19.03 11.95
C HIS A 263 -5.34 -20.42 11.80
N PRO A 264 -4.01 -20.52 11.62
CA PRO A 264 -3.32 -21.80 11.51
C PRO A 264 -3.38 -22.68 12.77
N ASP A 265 -4.08 -22.26 13.83
CA ASP A 265 -4.32 -23.04 15.05
C ASP A 265 -5.54 -23.97 14.97
N ASP A 266 -6.36 -23.89 13.90
CA ASP A 266 -7.49 -24.80 13.69
C ASP A 266 -7.14 -25.90 12.66
N ALA A 267 -6.26 -26.82 13.05
CA ALA A 267 -6.21 -28.16 12.48
C ALA A 267 -6.00 -29.19 13.59
N PRO A 268 -6.78 -30.29 13.62
CA PRO A 268 -6.72 -31.32 14.65
C PRO A 268 -5.42 -32.14 14.62
#